data_AF-A0A381IC20-F1
#
_entry.id   AF-A0A381IC20-F1
#
_cell.length_a   1.000
_cell.length_b   1.000
_cell.length_c   1.000
_cell.angle_alpha   90.00
_cell.angle_beta   90.00
_cell.angle_gamma   90.00
#
_symmetry.space_group_name_H-M   'P 1'
#
loop_
_entity.id
_entity.type
_entity.pdbx_description
1 polymer ?
#
loop_
_entity_poly.entity_id
_entity_poly.type
_entity_poly.pdbx_seq_one_letter_code
_entity_poly.pdbx_strand_id
1 'polypeptide(L)' 'MDRPNPDILLEKIKNEEEKLSRGQLKIFFGYAAGVGKTYSMLESAQNLKKVGVDVVVGYIEPHTRPENIGFT' A
#
# COMPACT_ATOMS: atom_id res chain seq x y z
N MET A 1 -30.80 27.74 3.35
CA MET A 1 -30.00 26.49 3.26
C MET A 1 -30.03 26.07 1.82
N ASP A 2 -28.96 26.33 1.09
CA ASP A 2 -28.84 26.00 -0.33
C ASP A 2 -28.53 24.51 -0.43
N ARG A 3 -29.46 23.71 -0.95
CA ARG A 3 -29.28 22.27 -1.08
C ARG A 3 -28.35 22.04 -2.28
N PRO A 4 -27.22 21.33 -2.12
CA PRO A 4 -26.37 20.99 -3.26
C PRO A 4 -27.19 20.31 -4.35
N ASN A 5 -26.96 20.69 -5.62
CA ASN A 5 -27.59 20.03 -6.74
C ASN A 5 -27.28 18.52 -6.69
N PRO A 6 -28.30 17.63 -6.68
CA PRO A 6 -28.12 16.18 -6.66
C PRO A 6 -27.17 15.65 -7.75
N ASP A 7 -27.17 16.26 -8.94
CA ASP A 7 -26.33 15.84 -10.06
C ASP A 7 -24.85 16.03 -9.76
N ILE A 8 -24.50 17.13 -9.09
CA ILE A 8 -23.12 17.43 -8.67
C ILE A 8 -22.65 16.41 -7.62
N LEU A 9 -23.55 15.98 -6.73
CA LEU A 9 -23.22 14.96 -5.73
C LEU A 9 -22.99 13.59 -6.38
N LEU A 10 -23.86 13.21 -7.33
CA LEU A 10 -23.72 11.97 -8.09
C LEU A 10 -22.42 11.93 -8.90
N GLU A 11 -22.04 13.04 -9.54
CA GLU A 11 -20.78 13.15 -10.27
C GLU A 11 -19.57 12.95 -9.36
N LYS A 12 -19.57 13.54 -8.16
CA LYS A 12 -18.50 13.35 -7.18
C LYS A 12 -18.36 11.89 -6.74
N ILE A 13 -19.48 11.22 -6.44
CA ILE A 13 -19.47 9.82 -6.02
C ILE A 13 -18.89 8.94 -7.14
N LYS A 14 -19.35 9.11 -8.38
CA LYS A 14 -18.81 8.37 -9.54
C LYS A 14 -17.31 8.57 -9.70
N ASN A 15 -16.83 9.81 -9.60
CA ASN A 15 -15.41 10.13 -9.72
C ASN A 15 -14.58 9.51 -8.57
N GLU A 16 -15.13 9.41 -7.36
CA GLU A 16 -14.48 8.74 -6.23
C GLU A 16 -14.45 7.22 -6.41
N GLU A 17 -15.54 6.61 -6.85
CA GLU A 17 -15.60 5.18 -7.18
C GLU A 17 -14.61 4.81 -8.29
N GLU A 18 -14.53 5.62 -9.35
CA GLU A 18 -13.54 5.44 -10.42
C GLU A 18 -12.11 5.50 -9.90
N LYS A 19 -11.79 6.44 -9.00
CA LYS A 19 -10.46 6.53 -8.37
C LYS A 19 -10.14 5.32 -7.50
N LEU A 20 -11.13 4.81 -6.75
CA LEU A 20 -10.96 3.63 -5.90
C LEU A 20 -10.79 2.34 -6.71
N SER A 21 -11.40 2.26 -7.89
CA SER A 21 -11.24 1.12 -8.81
C SER A 21 -9.84 1.00 -9.42
N ARG A 22 -9.07 2.09 -9.44
CA ARG A 22 -7.68 2.09 -9.94
C ARG A 22 -6.74 1.58 -8.87
N GLY A 23 -5.80 0.72 -9.28
CA GLY A 23 -4.71 0.28 -8.41
C GLY A 23 -3.88 1.48 -7.93
N GLN A 24 -3.48 1.46 -6.66
CA GLN A 24 -2.65 2.51 -6.05
C GLN A 24 -1.23 2.00 -5.82
N LEU A 25 -0.24 2.79 -6.21
CA LEU A 25 1.17 2.51 -5.92
C LEU A 25 1.55 3.13 -4.57
N LYS A 26 1.86 2.30 -3.57
CA LYS A 26 2.43 2.74 -2.29
C LYS A 26 3.94 2.52 -2.29
N ILE A 27 4.71 3.58 -2.10
CA ILE A 27 6.18 3.52 -2.05
C ILE A 27 6.66 3.73 -0.61
N PHE A 28 7.42 2.77 -0.08
CA PHE A 28 8.03 2.85 1.24
C PHE A 28 9.42 3.48 1.14
N PHE A 29 9.51 4.80 1.36
CA PHE A 29 10.76 5.56 1.34
C PHE A 29 11.49 5.49 2.68
N GLY A 30 12.82 5.64 2.64
CA GLY A 30 13.66 5.67 3.83
C GLY A 30 15.04 6.23 3.51
N TYR A 31 15.55 7.08 4.40
CA TYR A 31 16.73 7.92 4.19
C TYR A 31 18.07 7.17 4.19
N ALA A 32 18.12 5.95 4.71
CA ALA A 32 19.33 5.14 4.79
C ALA A 32 19.07 3.65 4.52
N ALA A 33 20.16 2.90 4.35
CA ALA A 33 20.10 1.45 4.24
C ALA A 33 19.76 0.84 5.62
N GLY A 34 18.80 -0.08 5.68
CA GLY A 34 18.46 -0.80 6.92
C GLY A 34 17.45 -0.09 7.82
N VAL A 35 16.93 1.07 7.42
CA VAL A 35 15.88 1.82 8.15
C VAL A 35 14.51 1.13 8.18
N GLY A 36 14.40 -0.11 7.74
CA GLY A 36 13.17 -0.90 7.84
C GLY A 36 12.19 -0.79 6.67
N LYS A 37 12.57 -0.25 5.50
CA LYS A 37 11.67 -0.15 4.33
C LYS A 37 10.98 -1.48 3.99
N THR A 38 11.74 -2.56 3.93
CA THR A 38 11.23 -3.91 3.66
C THR A 38 10.32 -4.40 4.77
N TYR A 39 10.67 -4.14 6.04
CA TYR A 39 9.85 -4.51 7.19
C TYR A 39 8.49 -3.79 7.14
N SER A 40 8.48 -2.47 6.95
CA SER A 40 7.24 -1.69 6.84
C SER A 40 6.37 -2.12 5.67
N MET A 41 6.99 -2.48 4.53
CA MET A 41 6.27 -3.04 3.38
C MET A 41 5.55 -4.35 3.75
N LEU A 42 6.25 -5.28 4.39
CA LEU A 42 5.70 -6.58 4.79
C LEU A 42 4.67 -6.44 5.92
N GLU A 43 4.86 -5.52 6.87
CA GLU A 43 3.90 -5.23 7.93
C GLU A 43 2.58 -4.69 7.35
N SER A 44 2.66 -3.76 6.38
CA SER A 44 1.47 -3.28 5.66
C SER A 44 0.77 -4.41 4.91
N ALA A 45 1.51 -5.32 4.29
CA ALA A 45 0.96 -6.48 3.58
C ALA A 45 0.25 -7.46 4.55
N GLN A 46 0.84 -7.72 5.72
CA GLN A 46 0.21 -8.54 6.76
C GLN A 46 -1.09 -7.90 7.28
N ASN A 47 -1.11 -6.58 7.47
CA ASN A 47 -2.33 -5.88 7.89
C ASN A 47 -3.45 -5.96 6.84
N LEU A 48 -3.12 -5.85 5.54
CA LEU A 48 -4.08 -6.07 4.46
C LEU A 48 -4.62 -7.50 4.46
N LYS A 49 -3.74 -8.49 4.62
CA LYS A 49 -4.13 -9.90 4.71
C LYS A 49 -5.07 -10.15 5.90
N LYS A 50 -4.82 -9.53 7.06
CA LYS A 50 -5.68 -9.66 8.26
C LYS A 50 -7.10 -9.13 8.04
N VAL A 51 -7.29 -8.16 7.15
CA VAL A 51 -8.62 -7.62 6.80
C VAL A 51 -9.24 -8.32 5.58
N GLY A 52 -8.67 -9.45 5.15
CA GLY A 52 -9.23 -10.28 4.08
C GLY A 52 -8.91 -9.83 2.65
N VAL A 53 -7.96 -8.91 2.48
CA VAL A 53 -7.47 -8.55 1.14
C VAL A 53 -6.58 -9.68 0.62
N ASP A 54 -6.78 -10.07 -0.63
CA ASP A 54 -5.89 -11.01 -1.31
C ASP A 54 -4.54 -10.33 -1.59
N VAL A 55 -3.48 -10.88 -1.03
CA VAL A 55 -2.14 -10.30 -1.04
C VAL A 55 -1.19 -11.28 -1.70
N VAL A 56 -0.60 -10.85 -2.82
CA VAL A 56 0.41 -11.59 -3.57
C VAL A 56 1.77 -10.88 -3.47
N VAL A 57 2.85 -11.65 -3.51
CA VAL A 57 4.20 -11.11 -3.64
C VAL A 57 4.69 -11.39 -5.05
N GLY A 58 4.85 -10.35 -5.87
CA GLY A 58 5.27 -10.48 -7.26
C GLY A 58 6.79 -10.58 -7.46
N TYR A 59 7.57 -9.93 -6.59
CA TYR A 59 9.03 -9.93 -6.67
C TYR A 59 9.64 -9.67 -5.30
N ILE A 60 10.71 -10.39 -4.98
CA ILE A 60 11.55 -10.17 -3.81
C ILE A 60 12.99 -10.19 -4.29
N GLU A 61 13.71 -9.11 -4.04
CA GLU A 61 15.16 -9.08 -4.17
C GLU A 61 15.78 -9.23 -2.78
N PRO A 62 16.45 -10.35 -2.48
CA PRO A 62 17.21 -10.48 -1.25
C PRO A 62 18.36 -9.48 -1.27
N HIS A 63 18.43 -8.59 -0.28
CA HIS A 63 19.63 -7.80 -0.08
C HIS A 63 20.70 -8.70 0.56
N THR A 64 21.75 -9.05 -0.18
CA THR A 64 22.95 -9.68 0.37
C THR A 64 23.67 -8.67 1.26
N ARG A 65 23.39 -8.70 2.57
CA ARG A 65 24.25 -8.07 3.58
C ARG A 65 25.21 -9.13 4.11
N PRO A 66 26.55 -8.92 3.99
CA PRO A 66 27.53 -9.84 4.56
C PRO A 66 27.39 -10.04 6.08
N GLU A 67 26.71 -9.16 6.81
CA GLU A 67 26.63 -9.23 8.28
C GLU A 67 25.47 -10.05 8.88
N ASN A 68 24.53 -10.61 8.10
CA ASN A 68 23.36 -11.32 8.67
C ASN A 68 23.36 -12.85 8.43
N ILE A 69 24.53 -13.50 8.44
CA ILE A 69 24.63 -14.95 8.64
C ILE A 69 24.62 -15.19 10.14
N GLY A 70 23.44 -15.24 10.76
CA GLY A 70 23.37 -15.29 12.22
C GLY A 70 22.03 -15.74 12.79
N PHE A 71 21.24 -16.52 12.05
CA PHE A 71 20.15 -17.34 12.62
C PHE A 71 19.96 -18.58 11.73
N THR A 72 20.95 -19.47 11.73
CA THR A 72 20.73 -20.91 11.52
C THR A 72 20.64 -21.55 12.89
#